data_AF-A0A3P8HA08-F1
#
_entry.id   AF-A0A3P8HA08-F1
#
_cell.length_a   1.000
_cell.length_b   1.000
_cell.length_c   1.000
_cell.angle_alpha   90.00
_cell.angle_beta   90.00
_cell.angle_gamma   90.00
#
_symmetry.space_group_name_H-M   'P 1'
#
loop_
_entity.id
_entity.type
_entity.pdbx_description
1 polymer ?
#
loop_
_entity_poly.entity_id
_entity_poly.type
_entity_poly.pdbx_seq_one_letter_code
_entity_poly.pdbx_strand_id
1 'polypeptide(L)'
;MYGAESWRTTSTTIKKVQVFINSCLRKILNIHWPDTISNSLLWKRTNHLPAEEEIIKEHWKWIGHTLRQSSNCTTRQALTWNPEGKRKGGISKNRLHWEMEADMRRMNNNWKELESIAQDSVEWGMLMGSLCCSTKGNKCK
;
A
#
# COMPACT_ATOMS: atom_id res chain seq x y z
N MET A 1 5.37 8.68 1.43
CA MET A 1 6.45 8.93 0.43
C MET A 1 5.85 9.52 -0.84
N TYR A 2 6.38 10.62 -1.39
CA TYR A 2 5.83 11.22 -2.62
C TYR A 2 6.09 10.31 -3.84
N GLY A 3 5.07 10.05 -4.65
CA GLY A 3 5.18 9.27 -5.89
C GLY A 3 5.25 7.75 -5.74
N ALA A 4 5.10 7.22 -4.51
CA ALA A 4 5.09 5.77 -4.26
C ALA A 4 3.95 5.04 -4.97
N GLU A 5 2.91 5.76 -5.39
CA GLU A 5 1.71 5.26 -6.09
C GLU A 5 2.01 4.57 -7.43
N SER A 6 3.14 4.89 -8.06
CA SER A 6 3.55 4.34 -9.35
C SER A 6 4.73 3.37 -9.26
N TRP A 7 5.18 3.07 -8.03
CA TRP A 7 6.40 2.31 -7.83
C TRP A 7 6.20 0.81 -8.06
N ARG A 8 7.22 0.18 -8.63
CA ARG A 8 7.31 -1.29 -8.65
C ARG A 8 7.84 -1.79 -7.31
N THR A 9 6.93 -2.16 -6.43
CA THR A 9 7.10 -2.61 -5.03
C THR A 9 7.70 -4.01 -4.89
N THR A 10 8.92 -4.25 -5.34
CA THR A 10 9.55 -5.56 -5.05
C THR A 10 9.83 -5.67 -3.56
N SER A 11 9.66 -6.87 -3.00
CA SER A 11 9.96 -7.13 -1.58
C SER A 11 11.41 -6.74 -1.22
N THR A 12 12.32 -6.83 -2.19
CA THR A 12 13.71 -6.38 -2.07
C THR A 12 13.85 -4.87 -1.98
N THR A 13 13.14 -4.10 -2.81
CA THR A 13 13.15 -2.63 -2.77
C THR A 13 12.51 -2.12 -1.49
N ILE A 14 11.39 -2.71 -1.07
CA ILE A 14 10.72 -2.38 0.21
C ILE A 14 11.66 -2.61 1.39
N LYS A 15 12.33 -3.77 1.44
CA LYS A 15 13.31 -4.07 2.50
C LYS A 15 14.47 -3.06 2.54
N LYS A 16 15.00 -2.64 1.38
CA LYS A 16 16.06 -1.63 1.32
C LYS A 16 15.58 -0.28 1.87
N VAL A 17 14.38 0.16 1.49
CA VAL A 17 13.75 1.38 2.01
C VAL A 17 13.55 1.29 3.52
N GLN A 18 13.06 0.15 4.02
CA GLN A 18 12.86 -0.05 5.46
C GLN A 18 14.16 0.04 6.26
N VAL A 19 15.25 -0.55 5.76
CA VAL A 19 16.57 -0.47 6.41
C VAL A 19 17.08 0.97 6.46
N PHE A 20 16.90 1.72 5.37
CA PHE A 20 17.26 3.13 5.32
C PHE A 20 16.48 3.94 6.36
N ILE A 21 15.15 3.79 6.40
CA ILE A 21 14.28 4.49 7.37
C ILE A 21 14.70 4.15 8.82
N ASN A 22 14.92 2.87 9.12
CA ASN A 22 15.35 2.43 10.46
C ASN A 22 16.69 3.05 10.86
N SER A 23 17.63 3.20 9.92
CA SER A 23 18.91 3.87 10.14
C SER A 23 18.71 5.35 10.48
N CYS A 24 17.85 6.06 9.73
CA CYS A 24 17.50 7.45 10.02
C CYS A 24 16.83 7.61 11.40
N LEU A 25 15.88 6.74 11.75
CA LEU A 25 15.19 6.80 13.05
C LEU A 25 16.15 6.60 14.23
N ARG A 26 17.13 5.70 14.09
CA ARG A 26 18.15 5.50 15.13
C ARG A 26 19.05 6.72 15.31
N LYS A 27 19.44 7.38 14.22
CA LYS A 27 20.20 8.63 14.27
C LYS A 27 19.41 9.77 14.91
N ILE A 28 18.13 9.91 14.59
CA ILE A 28 17.24 10.95 15.18
C ILE A 28 17.06 10.72 16.69
N LEU A 29 16.92 9.46 17.11
CA LEU A 29 16.82 9.11 18.53
C LEU A 29 18.18 9.06 19.25
N ASN A 30 19.27 9.45 18.58
CA ASN A 30 20.64 9.46 19.10
C ASN A 30 21.11 8.10 19.66
N ILE A 31 20.60 7.00 19.13
CA ILE A 31 20.95 5.64 19.58
C ILE A 31 22.30 5.27 18.99
N HIS A 32 23.29 5.13 19.87
CA HIS A 32 24.64 4.70 19.52
C HIS A 32 24.91 3.32 20.10
N TRP A 33 25.88 2.64 19.52
CA TRP A 33 26.46 1.48 20.19
C TRP A 33 27.00 1.93 21.57
N PRO A 34 26.77 1.21 22.68
CA PRO A 34 26.32 -0.19 22.81
C PRO A 34 24.80 -0.39 22.96
N ASP A 35 23.99 0.66 22.92
CA ASP A 35 22.54 0.58 23.12
C ASP A 35 21.86 -0.16 21.97
N THR A 36 21.52 -1.44 22.20
CA THR A 36 20.89 -2.30 21.20
C THR A 36 19.38 -2.31 21.38
N ILE A 37 18.68 -1.55 20.53
CA ILE A 37 17.22 -1.48 20.51
C ILE A 37 16.65 -2.34 19.38
N SER A 38 15.63 -3.16 19.70
CA SER A 38 14.90 -3.94 18.71
C SER A 38 14.07 -3.05 17.77
N ASN A 39 13.89 -3.47 16.51
CA ASN A 39 13.12 -2.68 15.53
C ASN A 39 11.66 -2.47 15.96
N SER A 40 11.05 -3.45 16.66
CA SER A 40 9.69 -3.33 17.18
C SER A 40 9.57 -2.26 18.27
N LEU A 41 10.58 -2.12 19.15
CA LEU A 41 10.61 -1.07 20.16
C LEU A 41 10.89 0.30 19.54
N LEU A 42 11.75 0.36 18.52
CA LEU A 42 12.03 1.57 17.75
C LEU A 42 10.73 2.15 17.16
N TRP A 43 9.93 1.32 16.46
CA TRP A 43 8.68 1.74 15.83
C TRP A 43 7.61 2.14 16.85
N LYS A 44 7.51 1.45 17.99
CA LYS A 44 6.59 1.83 19.07
C LYS A 44 6.92 3.20 19.64
N ARG A 45 8.21 3.52 19.81
CA ARG A 45 8.66 4.80 20.38
C ARG A 45 8.44 5.97 19.42
N THR A 46 8.54 5.73 18.11
CA THR A 46 8.34 6.75 17.08
C THR A 46 6.91 6.80 16.53
N ASN A 47 6.03 5.89 16.96
CA ASN A 47 4.72 5.65 16.35
C ASN A 47 4.78 5.48 14.82
N HIS A 48 5.90 4.94 14.31
CA HIS A 48 6.13 4.79 12.88
C HIS A 48 5.57 3.47 12.36
N LEU A 49 5.01 3.48 11.15
CA LEU A 49 4.52 2.29 10.46
C LEU A 49 5.61 1.70 9.57
N PRO A 50 5.61 0.38 9.32
CA PRO A 50 6.47 -0.22 8.30
C PRO A 50 6.27 0.45 6.92
N ALA A 51 7.36 0.55 6.15
CA ALA A 51 7.35 1.15 4.82
C ALA A 51 6.37 0.44 3.86
N GLU A 52 6.17 -0.86 4.04
CA GLU A 52 5.19 -1.63 3.26
C GLU A 52 3.76 -1.11 3.47
N GLU A 53 3.37 -0.86 4.71
CA GLU A 53 2.03 -0.35 5.04
C GLU A 53 1.82 1.06 4.50
N GLU A 54 2.86 1.91 4.56
CA GLU A 54 2.79 3.26 4.00
C GLU A 54 2.62 3.21 2.48
N ILE A 55 3.35 2.34 1.79
CA ILE A 55 3.24 2.19 0.34
C ILE A 55 1.87 1.64 -0.07
N ILE A 56 1.35 0.62 0.63
CA ILE A 56 0.00 0.10 0.42
C ILE A 56 -1.02 1.23 0.62
N LYS A 57 -0.87 2.02 1.68
CA LYS A 57 -1.77 3.15 1.96
C LYS A 57 -1.78 4.18 0.83
N GLU A 58 -0.63 4.55 0.29
CA GLU A 58 -0.56 5.48 -0.84
C GLU A 58 -1.15 4.87 -2.13
N HIS A 59 -0.88 3.60 -2.44
CA HIS A 59 -1.51 2.92 -3.58
C HIS A 59 -3.04 2.96 -3.50
N TRP A 60 -3.59 2.60 -2.35
CA TRP A 60 -5.03 2.58 -2.19
C TRP A 60 -5.64 3.99 -2.14
N LYS A 61 -4.96 5.01 -1.59
CA LYS A 61 -5.41 6.41 -1.75
C LYS A 61 -5.54 6.79 -3.22
N TRP A 62 -4.57 6.42 -4.05
CA TRP A 62 -4.60 6.69 -5.50
C TRP A 62 -5.74 5.94 -6.21
N ILE A 63 -5.99 4.69 -5.84
CA ILE A 63 -7.13 3.91 -6.34
C ILE A 63 -8.45 4.58 -5.97
N GLY A 64 -8.63 4.95 -4.69
CA GLY A 64 -9.83 5.63 -4.22
C GLY A 64 -10.07 6.94 -4.97
N HIS A 65 -9.01 7.72 -5.21
CA HIS A 65 -9.09 8.93 -6.02
C HIS A 65 -9.54 8.64 -7.45
N THR A 66 -8.97 7.62 -8.08
CA THR A 66 -9.30 7.19 -9.45
C THR A 66 -10.74 6.67 -9.54
N LEU A 67 -11.22 5.92 -8.55
CA LEU A 67 -12.58 5.37 -8.50
C LEU A 67 -13.64 6.44 -8.25
N ARG A 68 -13.33 7.52 -7.53
CA ARG A 68 -14.23 8.67 -7.34
C ARG A 68 -14.35 9.56 -8.57
N GLN A 69 -13.39 9.48 -9.49
CA GLN A 69 -13.39 10.26 -10.73
C GLN A 69 -14.47 9.75 -11.69
N SER A 70 -15.01 10.56 -12.60
CA SER A 70 -16.09 10.15 -13.52
C SER A 70 -15.79 8.87 -14.31
N SER A 71 -16.81 8.07 -14.62
CA SER A 71 -16.70 6.83 -15.42
C SER A 71 -16.05 7.02 -16.80
N ASN A 72 -16.17 8.21 -17.39
CA ASN A 72 -15.56 8.57 -18.67
C ASN A 72 -14.07 8.93 -18.57
N CYS A 73 -13.48 8.96 -17.37
CA CYS A 73 -12.07 9.30 -17.21
C CYS A 73 -11.20 8.16 -17.74
N THR A 74 -10.25 8.51 -18.62
CA THR A 74 -9.26 7.57 -19.19
C THR A 74 -8.50 6.80 -18.12
N THR A 75 -8.15 7.45 -16.99
CA THR A 75 -7.44 6.82 -15.88
C THR A 75 -8.30 5.76 -15.18
N ARG A 76 -9.60 6.01 -14.99
CA ARG A 76 -10.56 5.06 -14.41
C ARG A 76 -10.80 3.88 -15.36
N GLN A 77 -10.97 4.15 -16.64
CA GLN A 77 -11.10 3.11 -17.65
C GLN A 77 -9.85 2.23 -17.70
N ALA A 78 -8.65 2.84 -17.69
CA ALA A 78 -7.38 2.12 -17.69
C ALA A 78 -7.17 1.22 -16.46
N LEU A 79 -7.74 1.57 -15.30
CA LEU A 79 -7.67 0.76 -14.08
C LEU A 79 -8.43 -0.56 -14.21
N THR A 80 -9.63 -0.52 -14.82
CA THR A 80 -10.51 -1.69 -15.01
C THR A 80 -10.29 -2.38 -16.35
N TRP A 81 -9.45 -1.81 -17.23
CA TRP A 81 -9.25 -2.30 -18.59
C TRP A 81 -8.53 -3.66 -18.63
N ASN A 82 -9.26 -4.70 -19.01
CA ASN A 82 -8.69 -5.99 -19.39
C ASN A 82 -8.60 -6.07 -20.92
N PRO A 83 -7.42 -5.92 -21.54
CA PRO A 83 -7.31 -5.98 -22.99
C PRO A 83 -7.61 -7.40 -23.50
N GLU A 84 -8.60 -7.53 -24.38
CA GLU A 84 -8.86 -8.77 -25.10
C GLU A 84 -7.68 -9.11 -26.02
N GLY A 85 -7.17 -10.34 -25.88
CA GLY A 85 -6.12 -10.89 -26.74
C GLY A 85 -4.86 -11.35 -26.00
N LYS A 86 -4.05 -12.16 -26.67
CA LYS A 86 -2.75 -12.61 -26.15
C LYS A 86 -1.79 -11.42 -26.19
N ARG A 87 -1.33 -10.96 -25.00
CA ARG A 87 -0.30 -9.92 -24.89
C ARG A 87 0.96 -10.35 -25.65
N LYS A 88 1.56 -9.43 -26.42
CA LYS A 88 2.86 -9.67 -27.06
C LYS A 88 3.89 -10.02 -25.98
N GLY A 89 4.59 -11.14 -26.14
CA GLY A 89 5.65 -11.56 -25.23
C GLY A 89 6.71 -10.46 -25.12
N GLY A 90 7.04 -10.06 -23.90
CA GLY A 90 7.98 -8.97 -23.61
C GLY A 90 7.37 -7.76 -22.88
N ILE A 91 6.04 -7.60 -22.88
CA ILE A 91 5.39 -6.59 -22.03
C ILE A 91 5.42 -7.05 -20.57
N SER A 92 5.93 -6.20 -19.68
CA SER A 92 5.92 -6.49 -18.24
C SER A 92 4.49 -6.65 -17.75
N LYS A 93 4.19 -7.73 -17.02
CA LYS A 93 2.93 -7.85 -16.28
C LYS A 93 2.79 -6.63 -15.37
N ASN A 94 1.66 -5.90 -15.46
CA ASN A 94 1.34 -4.80 -14.56
C ASN A 94 1.19 -5.35 -13.14
N ARG A 95 2.29 -5.37 -12.39
CA ARG A 95 2.40 -5.98 -11.06
C ARG A 95 1.49 -5.30 -10.04
N LEU A 96 1.26 -3.99 -10.19
CA LEU A 96 0.33 -3.22 -9.36
C LEU A 96 -1.08 -3.80 -9.39
N HIS A 97 -1.63 -4.14 -10.57
CA HIS A 97 -2.96 -4.75 -10.67
C HIS A 97 -3.04 -6.08 -9.90
N TRP A 98 -2.00 -6.93 -9.97
CA TRP A 98 -1.98 -8.21 -9.24
C TRP A 98 -1.77 -8.05 -7.73
N GLU A 99 -0.99 -7.06 -7.29
CA GLU A 99 -0.83 -6.73 -5.88
C GLU A 99 -2.14 -6.18 -5.30
N MET A 100 -2.80 -5.30 -6.05
CA MET A 100 -4.14 -4.81 -5.72
C MET A 100 -5.15 -5.96 -5.68
N GLU A 101 -5.14 -6.86 -6.67
CA GLU A 101 -6.04 -8.02 -6.69
C GLU A 101 -5.75 -8.97 -5.52
N ALA A 102 -4.49 -9.15 -5.13
CA ALA A 102 -4.12 -9.93 -3.95
C ALA A 102 -4.63 -9.26 -2.65
N ASP A 103 -4.50 -7.94 -2.53
CA ASP A 103 -5.02 -7.19 -1.39
C ASP A 103 -6.56 -7.18 -1.37
N MET A 104 -7.23 -7.09 -2.52
CA MET A 104 -8.69 -7.26 -2.65
C MET A 104 -9.14 -8.64 -2.21
N ARG A 105 -8.44 -9.70 -2.63
CA ARG A 105 -8.72 -11.08 -2.23
C ARG A 105 -8.59 -11.25 -0.71
N ARG A 106 -7.66 -10.54 -0.05
CA ARG A 106 -7.55 -10.55 1.42
C ARG A 106 -8.76 -9.92 2.12
N MET A 107 -9.38 -8.92 1.49
CA MET A 107 -10.55 -8.21 2.04
C MET A 107 -11.88 -8.88 1.70
N ASN A 108 -11.88 -9.89 0.82
CA ASN A 108 -13.09 -10.55 0.32
C ASN A 108 -14.10 -9.58 -0.34
N ASN A 109 -13.60 -8.52 -0.98
CA ASN A 109 -14.42 -7.51 -1.64
C ASN A 109 -14.34 -7.65 -3.16
N ASN A 110 -15.46 -7.41 -3.84
CA ASN A 110 -15.51 -7.33 -5.30
C ASN A 110 -15.26 -5.89 -5.79
N TRP A 111 -14.88 -5.73 -7.07
CA TRP A 111 -14.68 -4.40 -7.69
C TRP A 111 -15.92 -3.51 -7.59
N LYS A 112 -17.13 -4.07 -7.72
CA LYS A 112 -18.39 -3.33 -7.60
C LYS A 112 -18.63 -2.80 -6.18
N GLU A 113 -18.32 -3.62 -5.17
CA GLU A 113 -18.45 -3.22 -3.76
C GLU A 113 -17.41 -2.15 -3.42
N LEU A 114 -16.19 -2.33 -3.92
CA LEU A 114 -15.12 -1.35 -3.74
C LEU A 114 -15.45 0.00 -4.39
N GLU A 115 -16.09 0.00 -5.55
CA GLU A 115 -16.56 1.21 -6.23
C GLU A 115 -17.63 1.94 -5.40
N SER A 116 -18.54 1.19 -4.77
CA SER A 116 -19.53 1.73 -3.84
C SER A 116 -18.86 2.33 -2.59
N ILE A 117 -17.95 1.57 -1.96
CA ILE A 117 -17.22 1.98 -0.75
C ILE A 117 -16.31 3.17 -1.05
N ALA A 118 -15.72 3.25 -2.25
CA ALA A 118 -14.88 4.39 -2.64
C ALA A 118 -15.67 5.68 -2.70
N GLN A 119 -16.95 5.63 -3.04
CA GLN A 119 -17.80 6.81 -3.12
C GLN A 119 -18.14 7.37 -1.72
N ASP A 120 -18.25 6.49 -0.71
CA ASP A 120 -18.34 6.90 0.69
C ASP A 120 -16.94 7.14 1.28
N SER A 121 -16.63 8.40 1.60
CA SER A 121 -15.32 8.74 2.16
C SER A 121 -15.03 8.10 3.53
N VAL A 122 -16.06 7.82 4.32
CA VAL A 122 -15.97 7.25 5.66
C VAL A 122 -15.75 5.75 5.58
N GLU A 123 -16.56 5.04 4.79
CA GLU A 123 -16.37 3.60 4.56
C GLU A 123 -15.01 3.32 3.89
N TRP A 124 -14.59 4.17 2.94
CA TRP A 124 -13.25 4.09 2.38
C TRP A 124 -12.16 4.23 3.45
N GLY A 125 -12.33 5.18 4.37
CA GLY A 125 -11.40 5.38 5.49
C GLY A 125 -11.31 4.15 6.40
N MET A 126 -12.42 3.46 6.65
CA MET A 126 -12.46 2.22 7.43
C MET A 126 -11.77 1.06 6.71
N LEU A 127 -12.00 0.90 5.41
CA LEU A 127 -11.36 -0.12 4.57
C LEU A 127 -9.84 0.09 4.49
N MET A 128 -9.40 1.35 4.39
CA MET A 128 -7.97 1.70 4.46
C MET A 128 -7.37 1.37 5.83
N GLY A 129 -8.14 1.58 6.90
CA GLY A 129 -7.75 1.22 8.26
C GLY A 129 -7.57 -0.27 8.45
N SER A 130 -8.48 -1.10 7.92
CA SER A 130 -8.37 -2.56 8.00
C SER A 130 -7.18 -3.10 7.23
N LEU A 131 -6.89 -2.57 6.02
CA LEU A 131 -5.71 -2.91 5.21
C LEU A 131 -4.40 -2.69 5.96
N CYS A 132 -4.25 -1.55 6.64
CA CYS A 132 -3.04 -1.24 7.42
C CYS A 132 -3.01 -1.96 8.78
N CYS A 133 -4.14 -2.46 9.28
CA CYS A 133 -4.22 -3.17 10.56
C CYS A 133 -3.99 -4.67 10.42
N SER A 134 -4.31 -5.31 9.28
CA SER A 134 -4.13 -6.77 9.10
C SER A 134 -2.68 -7.25 9.09
N THR A 135 -1.71 -6.36 8.88
CA THR A 135 -0.26 -6.65 9.07
C THR A 135 0.17 -6.62 10.54
N LYS A 136 -0.62 -5.99 11.43
CA LYS A 136 -0.49 -6.15 12.87
C LYS A 136 -1.21 -7.43 13.28
N GLY A 137 -0.47 -8.54 13.36
CA GLY A 137 -0.97 -9.76 14.01
C GLY A 137 -1.71 -9.41 15.30
N ASN A 138 -3.02 -9.69 15.32
CA ASN A 138 -3.93 -9.72 16.45
C ASN A 138 -3.63 -8.71 17.58
N LYS A 139 -3.61 -7.40 17.27
CA LYS A 139 -3.71 -6.34 18.31
C LYS A 139 -4.49 -5.13 17.80
N CYS A 140 -5.70 -5.35 17.32
CA CYS A 140 -6.79 -4.41 17.59
C CYS A 140 -7.60 -5.04 18.73
N LYS A 141 -7.67 -4.33 19.86
CA LYS A 141 -8.51 -4.70 21.00
C LYS A 141 -9.98 -4.68 20.58
#